data_AF-A0A484UXW4-F1
#
_entry.id   AF-A0A484UXW4-F1
#
_cell.length_a   1.000
_cell.length_b   1.000
_cell.length_c   1.000
_cell.angle_alpha   90.00
_cell.angle_beta   90.00
_cell.angle_gamma   90.00
#
_symmetry.space_group_name_H-M   'P 1'
#
loop_
_entity.id
_entity.type
_entity.pdbx_description
1 polymer ?
#
loop_
_entity_poly.entity_id
_entity_poly.type
_entity_poly.pdbx_seq_one_letter_code
_entity_poly.pdbx_strand_id
1 'polypeptide(L)'
;MPRPEHIHPALWRGSQLATRASPCLPAGHAALAAELPGGGWPLGSLTELLPERHGVGEIRLLRPALAAVPAHRRIVLLSPPYAPHLACWHHWRLDPAQLLWLHPAHDRDALWAAEQVLRNGQCGALLAWHDPVPLPALRRLHLAAQGSDMLFVLMRPPSTAAQASVAPLRVALAPARGGVTVTLLKRRGPPCARTLHIPLDNRLPGLDTLLPHVPLDQPAPAPAHAGRLPHALAQ
;
A
#
# COMPACT_ATOMS: atom_id res chain seq x y z
N MET A 1 34.38 -2.71 -19.43
CA MET A 1 34.33 -1.82 -18.23
C MET A 1 33.93 -2.62 -17.00
N PRO A 2 34.67 -2.54 -15.88
CA PRO A 2 34.32 -3.23 -14.62
C PRO A 2 32.93 -2.79 -14.17
N ARG A 3 32.14 -3.71 -13.59
CA ARG A 3 30.81 -3.37 -13.10
C ARG A 3 30.95 -2.47 -11.83
N PRO A 4 30.15 -1.40 -11.66
CA PRO A 4 30.32 -0.43 -10.58
C PRO A 4 30.34 -1.05 -9.19
N GLU A 5 29.59 -2.13 -9.02
CA GLU A 5 29.48 -2.92 -7.79
C GLU A 5 30.80 -3.57 -7.35
N HIS A 6 31.80 -3.67 -8.22
CA HIS A 6 33.15 -4.14 -7.89
C HIS A 6 34.02 -3.03 -7.25
N ILE A 7 33.66 -1.76 -7.40
CA ILE A 7 34.39 -0.61 -6.83
C ILE A 7 33.90 -0.33 -5.42
N HIS A 8 32.59 -0.31 -5.22
CA HIS A 8 31.98 -0.17 -3.90
C HIS A 8 30.57 -0.80 -3.90
N PRO A 9 30.16 -1.52 -2.85
CA PRO A 9 28.87 -2.24 -2.81
C PRO A 9 27.64 -1.34 -2.98
N ALA A 10 27.76 -0.04 -2.68
CA ALA A 10 26.69 0.95 -2.83
C ALA A 10 26.63 1.63 -4.22
N LEU A 11 27.55 1.33 -5.14
CA LEU A 11 27.56 1.89 -6.50
C LEU A 11 26.73 1.02 -7.44
N TRP A 12 25.87 1.64 -8.25
CA TRP A 12 25.09 0.97 -9.30
C TRP A 12 25.10 1.78 -10.60
N ARG A 13 24.80 1.11 -11.72
CA ARG A 13 24.61 1.76 -13.04
C ARG A 13 23.16 2.17 -13.22
N GLY A 14 22.90 3.41 -13.60
CA GLY A 14 21.53 3.90 -13.87
C GLY A 14 20.80 3.16 -15.00
N SER A 15 21.53 2.56 -15.94
CA SER A 15 20.98 1.77 -17.05
C SER A 15 20.64 0.32 -16.70
N GLN A 16 20.82 -0.10 -15.45
CA GLN A 16 20.56 -1.47 -14.99
C GLN A 16 19.73 -1.44 -13.72
N LEU A 17 18.75 -2.34 -13.60
CA LEU A 17 18.12 -2.59 -12.32
C LEU A 17 19.23 -2.97 -11.34
N ALA A 18 19.25 -2.35 -10.16
CA ALA A 18 20.26 -2.65 -9.16
C ALA A 18 20.20 -4.15 -8.83
N THR A 19 21.19 -4.90 -9.29
CA THR A 19 21.26 -6.37 -9.23
C THR A 19 21.81 -6.89 -7.90
N ARG A 20 22.37 -6.01 -7.06
CA ARG A 20 22.85 -6.39 -5.72
C ARG A 20 21.76 -6.18 -4.67
N ALA A 21 21.48 -7.28 -3.95
CA ALA A 21 20.43 -7.46 -2.95
C ALA A 21 20.49 -6.41 -1.83
N SER A 22 19.80 -5.28 -2.01
CA SER A 22 19.22 -4.63 -0.83
C SER A 22 18.22 -5.64 -0.25
N PRO A 23 18.24 -5.89 1.07
CA PRO A 23 17.28 -6.78 1.69
C PRO A 23 15.87 -6.34 1.27
N CYS A 24 15.04 -7.30 0.87
CA CYS A 24 13.70 -7.01 0.38
C CYS A 24 12.72 -8.07 0.85
N LEU A 25 11.46 -7.68 0.99
CA LEU A 25 10.35 -8.60 1.21
C LEU A 25 9.73 -8.99 -0.13
N PRO A 26 9.16 -10.20 -0.26
CA PRO A 26 8.62 -10.67 -1.52
C PRO A 26 7.55 -9.72 -2.06
N ALA A 27 7.62 -9.43 -3.37
CA ALA A 27 6.54 -8.73 -4.06
C ALA A 27 5.26 -9.58 -4.10
N GLY A 28 5.42 -10.92 -4.17
CA GLY A 28 4.34 -11.91 -4.22
C GLY A 28 3.56 -11.98 -5.53
N HIS A 29 3.90 -11.13 -6.51
CA HIS A 29 3.33 -11.14 -7.84
C HIS A 29 4.46 -11.14 -8.86
N ALA A 30 4.54 -12.17 -9.72
CA ALA A 30 5.66 -12.34 -10.64
C ALA A 30 5.88 -11.12 -11.56
N ALA A 31 4.79 -10.54 -12.07
CA ALA A 31 4.84 -9.35 -12.91
C ALA A 31 5.43 -8.13 -12.18
N LEU A 32 5.11 -7.95 -10.88
CA LEU A 32 5.66 -6.88 -10.08
C LEU A 32 7.12 -7.15 -9.68
N ALA A 33 7.43 -8.40 -9.28
CA ALA A 33 8.77 -8.83 -8.91
C ALA A 33 9.78 -8.56 -10.03
N ALA A 34 9.41 -8.84 -11.29
CA ALA A 34 10.26 -8.58 -12.45
C ALA A 34 10.64 -7.09 -12.62
N GLU A 35 9.84 -6.19 -12.07
CA GLU A 35 10.01 -4.74 -12.22
C GLU A 35 10.53 -4.06 -10.94
N LEU A 36 10.62 -4.77 -9.82
CA LEU A 36 11.20 -4.25 -8.58
C LEU A 36 12.69 -4.63 -8.46
N PRO A 37 13.59 -3.69 -8.11
CA PRO A 37 14.98 -4.01 -7.82
C PRO A 37 15.07 -5.09 -6.74
N GLY A 38 15.79 -6.18 -7.02
CA GLY A 38 15.89 -7.32 -6.10
C GLY A 38 14.66 -8.25 -6.05
N GLY A 39 13.63 -8.01 -6.86
CA GLY A 39 12.44 -8.88 -6.93
C GLY A 39 11.38 -8.61 -5.87
N GLY A 40 11.53 -7.55 -5.07
CA GLY A 40 10.73 -7.34 -3.86
C GLY A 40 10.65 -5.89 -3.39
N TRP A 41 9.91 -5.71 -2.30
CA TRP A 41 9.77 -4.44 -1.61
C TRP A 41 11.03 -4.16 -0.77
N PRO A 42 11.73 -3.05 -1.00
CA PRO A 42 13.03 -2.82 -0.38
C PRO A 42 12.88 -2.54 1.13
N LEU A 43 13.67 -3.25 1.93
CA LEU A 43 13.83 -3.02 3.36
C LEU A 43 14.79 -1.86 3.60
N GLY A 44 14.63 -1.22 4.76
CA GLY A 44 15.49 -0.13 5.19
C GLY A 44 15.46 1.07 4.26
N SER A 45 14.34 1.31 3.57
CA SER A 45 14.21 2.41 2.63
C SER A 45 12.78 2.94 2.59
N LEU A 46 12.63 4.18 2.16
CA LEU A 46 11.30 4.79 2.00
C LEU A 46 10.71 4.34 0.66
N THR A 47 9.59 3.62 0.73
CA THR A 47 8.73 3.39 -0.44
C THR A 47 7.53 4.32 -0.35
N GLU A 48 7.27 5.11 -1.39
CA GLU A 48 6.00 5.84 -1.49
C GLU A 48 5.01 5.05 -2.34
N LEU A 49 3.81 4.89 -1.81
CA LEU A 49 2.70 4.26 -2.50
C LEU A 49 1.59 5.31 -2.65
N LEU A 50 1.18 5.56 -3.89
CA LEU A 50 0.30 6.64 -4.27
C LEU A 50 -1.02 6.08 -4.80
N PRO A 51 -1.92 5.61 -3.92
CA PRO A 51 -3.20 5.10 -4.36
C PRO A 51 -4.13 6.23 -4.82
N GLU A 52 -4.82 6.05 -5.93
CA GLU A 52 -5.79 7.00 -6.51
C GLU A 52 -6.86 7.39 -5.48
N ARG A 53 -7.28 6.43 -4.67
CA ARG A 53 -8.12 6.59 -3.49
C ARG A 53 -7.77 5.52 -2.46
N HIS A 54 -8.17 5.71 -1.21
CA HIS A 54 -8.06 4.67 -0.19
C HIS A 54 -8.91 3.44 -0.53
N GLY A 55 -8.42 2.25 -0.20
CA GLY A 55 -9.15 1.00 -0.38
C GLY A 55 -9.10 0.40 -1.80
N VAL A 56 -8.19 0.86 -2.67
CA VAL A 56 -7.94 0.22 -3.99
C VAL A 56 -7.31 -1.16 -3.85
N GLY A 57 -6.81 -1.51 -2.66
CA GLY A 57 -6.17 -2.78 -2.37
C GLY A 57 -4.69 -2.64 -2.02
N GLU A 58 -4.27 -1.45 -1.59
CA GLU A 58 -2.89 -1.12 -1.20
C GLU A 58 -2.31 -2.12 -0.18
N ILE A 59 -3.07 -2.48 0.85
CA ILE A 59 -2.62 -3.47 1.85
C ILE A 59 -2.64 -4.89 1.26
N ARG A 60 -3.62 -5.21 0.39
CA ARG A 60 -3.69 -6.53 -0.29
C ARG A 60 -2.50 -6.75 -1.22
N LEU A 61 -2.06 -5.71 -1.92
CA LEU A 61 -0.85 -5.74 -2.75
C LEU A 61 0.40 -6.02 -1.90
N LEU A 62 0.45 -5.46 -0.68
CA LEU A 62 1.55 -5.65 0.26
C LEU A 62 1.42 -6.94 1.10
N ARG A 63 0.28 -7.65 1.03
CA ARG A 63 0.02 -8.87 1.81
C ARG A 63 1.18 -9.88 1.75
N PRO A 64 1.76 -10.21 0.58
CA PRO A 64 2.86 -11.18 0.52
C PRO A 64 4.09 -10.72 1.31
N ALA A 65 4.39 -9.42 1.28
CA ALA A 65 5.48 -8.83 2.05
C ALA A 65 5.19 -8.87 3.56
N LEU A 66 3.98 -8.50 3.95
CA LEU A 66 3.55 -8.53 5.36
C LEU A 66 3.57 -9.96 5.92
N ALA A 67 3.21 -10.96 5.13
CA ALA A 67 3.26 -12.37 5.52
C ALA A 67 4.68 -12.92 5.69
N ALA A 68 5.67 -12.27 5.06
CA ALA A 68 7.08 -12.61 5.23
C ALA A 68 7.73 -11.91 6.43
N VAL A 69 7.01 -11.03 7.14
CA VAL A 69 7.51 -10.42 8.38
C VAL A 69 7.60 -11.50 9.46
N PRO A 70 8.76 -11.64 10.16
CA PRO A 70 8.90 -12.63 11.22
C PRO A 70 7.87 -12.43 12.34
N ALA A 71 7.36 -13.53 12.89
CA ALA A 71 6.23 -13.48 13.82
C ALA A 71 6.47 -12.71 15.13
N HIS A 72 7.73 -12.55 15.53
CA HIS A 72 8.12 -11.76 16.72
C HIS A 72 8.23 -10.26 16.43
N ARG A 73 8.19 -9.83 15.16
CA ARG A 73 8.30 -8.43 14.76
C ARG A 73 6.92 -7.84 14.52
N ARG A 74 6.74 -6.58 14.91
CA ARG A 74 5.44 -5.89 14.79
C ARG A 74 5.22 -5.34 13.38
N ILE A 75 3.96 -5.34 12.96
CA ILE A 75 3.47 -4.65 11.75
C ILE A 75 2.66 -3.45 12.22
N VAL A 76 3.17 -2.25 11.95
CA VAL A 76 2.58 -1.00 12.41
C VAL A 76 1.74 -0.37 11.30
N LEU A 77 0.48 -0.06 11.62
CA LEU A 77 -0.39 0.79 10.81
C LEU A 77 -0.52 2.14 11.51
N LEU A 78 0.06 3.17 10.92
CA LEU A 78 0.06 4.52 11.45
C LEU A 78 -0.93 5.40 10.69
N SER A 79 -1.90 5.94 11.42
CA SER A 79 -2.97 6.82 10.91
C SER A 79 -3.75 6.25 9.72
N PRO A 80 -4.10 4.94 9.67
CA PRO A 80 -4.86 4.41 8.54
C PRO A 80 -6.20 5.14 8.38
N PRO A 81 -6.67 5.36 7.14
CA PRO A 81 -7.89 6.13 6.86
C PRO A 81 -9.15 5.42 7.37
N TYR A 82 -9.09 4.11 7.54
CA TYR A 82 -10.17 3.28 8.06
C TYR A 82 -9.63 2.32 9.12
N ALA A 83 -10.51 1.88 10.01
CA ALA A 83 -10.18 0.88 11.02
C ALA A 83 -9.72 -0.43 10.33
N PRO A 84 -8.55 -0.99 10.71
CA PRO A 84 -8.10 -2.27 10.18
C PRO A 84 -9.09 -3.39 10.52
N HIS A 85 -9.51 -4.16 9.51
CA HIS A 85 -10.43 -5.27 9.72
C HIS A 85 -9.66 -6.55 10.10
N LEU A 86 -9.72 -6.96 11.37
CA LEU A 86 -8.98 -8.11 11.89
C LEU A 86 -9.29 -9.43 11.19
N ALA A 87 -10.52 -9.62 10.68
CA ALA A 87 -10.86 -10.84 9.95
C ALA A 87 -10.06 -10.97 8.64
N CYS A 88 -9.74 -9.87 7.96
CA CYS A 88 -8.83 -9.88 6.82
C CYS A 88 -7.42 -10.35 7.23
N TRP A 89 -6.94 -9.90 8.39
CA TRP A 89 -5.63 -10.26 8.92
C TRP A 89 -5.53 -11.77 9.20
N HIS A 90 -6.53 -12.31 9.90
CA HIS A 90 -6.66 -13.75 10.13
C HIS A 90 -6.74 -14.55 8.84
N HIS A 91 -7.55 -14.08 7.87
CA HIS A 91 -7.69 -14.74 6.58
C HIS A 91 -6.36 -14.79 5.82
N TRP A 92 -5.55 -13.74 5.91
CA TRP A 92 -4.20 -13.69 5.35
C TRP A 92 -3.17 -14.48 6.15
N ARG A 93 -3.60 -15.20 7.20
CA ARG A 93 -2.75 -15.96 8.13
C ARG A 93 -1.68 -15.09 8.79
N LEU A 94 -1.98 -13.81 8.97
CA LEU A 94 -1.16 -12.89 9.74
C LEU A 94 -1.61 -12.97 11.19
N ASP A 95 -0.65 -13.10 12.11
CA ASP A 95 -0.94 -13.11 13.55
C ASP A 95 -1.46 -11.72 13.96
N PRO A 96 -2.68 -11.60 14.51
CA PRO A 96 -3.19 -10.33 15.02
C PRO A 96 -2.32 -9.75 16.13
N ALA A 97 -1.59 -10.59 16.88
CA ALA A 97 -0.66 -10.11 17.91
C ALA A 97 0.50 -9.31 17.31
N GLN A 98 0.84 -9.49 16.03
CA GLN A 98 1.85 -8.67 15.36
C GLN A 98 1.34 -7.26 15.02
N LEU A 99 0.02 -7.08 14.90
CA LEU A 99 -0.58 -5.82 14.44
C LEU A 99 -0.56 -4.77 15.55
N LEU A 100 0.05 -3.62 15.27
CA LEU A 100 -0.03 -2.41 16.08
C LEU A 100 -0.71 -1.31 15.29
N TRP A 101 -1.87 -0.87 15.75
CA TRP A 101 -2.58 0.27 15.17
C TRP A 101 -2.29 1.52 16.00
N LEU A 102 -1.67 2.52 15.37
CA LEU A 102 -1.36 3.81 15.97
C LEU A 102 -2.21 4.89 15.30
N HIS A 103 -2.93 5.68 16.10
CA HIS A 103 -3.71 6.82 15.61
C HIS A 103 -3.40 8.07 16.46
N PRO A 104 -2.28 8.76 16.19
CA PRO A 104 -1.91 9.98 16.91
C PRO A 104 -2.95 11.08 16.70
N ALA A 105 -3.16 11.91 17.73
CA ALA A 105 -4.17 12.97 17.69
C ALA A 105 -3.80 14.13 16.75
N HIS A 106 -2.50 14.35 16.47
CA HIS A 106 -2.02 15.44 15.63
C HIS A 106 -1.03 14.95 14.57
N ASP A 107 -1.00 15.65 13.43
CA ASP A 107 -0.12 15.38 12.29
C ASP A 107 1.37 15.37 12.65
N ARG A 108 1.81 16.33 13.45
CA ARG A 108 3.21 16.39 13.92
C ARG A 108 3.58 15.15 14.72
N ASP A 109 2.64 14.64 15.51
CA ASP A 109 2.83 13.46 16.35
C ASP A 109 2.87 12.19 15.48
N ALA A 110 2.18 12.17 14.34
CA ALA A 110 2.27 11.07 13.37
C ALA A 110 3.66 10.94 12.75
N LEU A 111 4.24 12.04 12.24
CA LEU A 111 5.61 11.99 11.69
C LEU A 111 6.66 11.63 12.76
N TRP A 112 6.48 12.12 13.98
CA TRP A 112 7.34 11.74 15.09
C TRP A 112 7.17 10.26 15.47
N ALA A 113 5.94 9.76 15.55
CA ALA A 113 5.65 8.35 15.82
C ALA A 113 6.23 7.42 14.75
N ALA A 114 6.10 7.78 13.47
CA ALA A 114 6.75 7.05 12.37
C ALA A 114 8.27 6.95 12.60
N GLU A 115 8.91 8.06 12.97
CA GLU A 115 10.35 8.07 13.26
C GLU A 115 10.71 7.21 14.47
N GLN A 116 9.91 7.23 15.55
CA GLN A 116 10.14 6.36 16.71
C GLN A 116 10.00 4.88 16.34
N VAL A 117 9.00 4.52 15.54
CA VAL A 117 8.81 3.15 15.04
C VAL A 117 10.01 2.68 14.22
N LEU A 118 10.52 3.52 13.32
CA LEU A 118 11.70 3.22 12.51
C LEU A 118 12.97 3.02 13.36
N ARG A 119 13.09 3.72 14.49
CA ARG A 119 14.24 3.64 15.41
C ARG A 119 14.13 2.51 16.45
N ASN A 120 12.94 1.98 16.68
CA ASN A 120 12.68 1.03 17.77
C ASN A 120 13.31 -0.36 17.55
N GLY A 121 13.54 -0.78 16.30
CA GLY A 121 14.18 -2.05 15.97
C GLY A 121 13.32 -3.31 16.12
N GLN A 122 12.16 -3.26 16.79
CA GLN A 122 11.26 -4.42 16.96
C GLN A 122 10.18 -4.53 15.88
N CYS A 123 10.04 -3.52 15.02
CA CYS A 123 9.04 -3.48 13.96
C CYS A 123 9.62 -4.07 12.67
N GLY A 124 8.85 -4.91 11.97
CA GLY A 124 9.22 -5.49 10.68
C GLY A 124 8.58 -4.79 9.48
N ALA A 125 7.47 -4.09 9.70
CA ALA A 125 6.84 -3.24 8.69
C ALA A 125 6.14 -2.03 9.33
N LEU A 126 6.15 -0.89 8.63
CA LEU A 126 5.40 0.32 8.92
C LEU A 126 4.69 0.78 7.65
N LEU A 127 3.36 0.82 7.73
CA LEU A 127 2.50 1.47 6.74
C LEU A 127 1.97 2.76 7.37
N ALA A 128 2.35 3.91 6.82
CA ALA A 128 1.95 5.21 7.33
C ALA A 128 1.09 5.95 6.30
N TRP A 129 -0.08 6.43 6.69
CA TRP A 129 -0.91 7.31 5.87
C TRP A 129 -0.76 8.73 6.38
N HIS A 130 -0.05 9.55 5.61
CA HIS A 130 0.19 10.93 6.01
C HIS A 130 0.54 11.80 4.80
N ASP A 131 -0.20 12.90 4.64
CA ASP A 131 0.08 14.00 3.73
C ASP A 131 -0.64 15.25 4.29
N PRO A 132 -0.05 16.45 4.23
CA PRO A 132 1.22 16.80 3.58
C PRO A 132 2.46 16.34 4.36
N VAL A 133 3.53 15.95 3.65
CA VAL A 133 4.85 15.67 4.26
C VAL A 133 5.92 16.60 3.68
N PRO A 134 6.47 17.53 4.47
CA PRO A 134 7.56 18.39 4.02
C PRO A 134 8.82 17.59 3.65
N LEU A 135 9.56 18.04 2.63
CA LEU A 135 10.78 17.38 2.16
C LEU A 135 11.85 17.15 3.27
N PRO A 136 12.07 18.07 4.23
CA PRO A 136 12.97 17.81 5.35
C PRO A 136 12.51 16.65 6.24
N ALA A 137 11.19 16.51 6.47
CA ALA A 137 10.63 15.39 7.21
C ALA A 137 10.76 14.07 6.43
N LEU A 138 10.51 14.08 5.12
CA LEU A 138 10.75 12.91 4.26
C LEU A 138 12.21 12.46 4.30
N ARG A 139 13.17 13.40 4.27
CA ARG A 139 14.60 13.09 4.41
C ARG A 139 14.90 12.43 5.76
N ARG A 140 14.37 12.97 6.85
CA ARG A 140 14.57 12.42 8.20
C ARG A 140 13.99 11.02 8.34
N LEU A 141 12.78 10.79 7.85
CA LEU A 141 12.16 9.47 7.83
C LEU A 141 12.93 8.48 6.95
N HIS A 142 13.41 8.92 5.78
CA HIS A 142 14.23 8.07 4.92
C HIS A 142 15.56 7.67 5.60
N LEU A 143 16.22 8.61 6.27
CA LEU A 143 17.44 8.33 7.04
C LEU A 143 17.18 7.37 8.20
N ALA A 144 16.08 7.56 8.95
CA ALA A 144 15.68 6.63 9.99
C ALA A 144 15.40 5.23 9.42
N ALA A 145 14.76 5.15 8.25
CA ALA A 145 14.54 3.88 7.56
C ALA A 145 15.86 3.20 7.15
N GLN A 146 16.88 3.93 6.67
CA GLN A 146 18.19 3.34 6.34
C GLN A 146 18.88 2.67 7.54
N GLY A 147 18.58 3.12 8.77
CA GLY A 147 19.10 2.50 10.01
C GLY A 147 18.30 1.28 10.48
N SER A 148 17.25 0.89 9.75
CA SER A 148 16.32 -0.17 10.13
C SER A 148 16.30 -1.28 9.09
N ASP A 149 16.03 -2.51 9.51
CA ASP A 149 15.77 -3.63 8.60
C ASP A 149 14.28 -3.94 8.55
N MET A 150 13.48 -2.96 8.11
CA MET A 150 12.03 -3.06 8.05
C MET A 150 11.45 -2.47 6.76
N LEU A 151 10.26 -2.94 6.38
CA LEU A 151 9.52 -2.39 5.26
C LEU A 151 8.89 -1.07 5.69
N PHE A 152 9.23 0.03 5.03
CA PHE A 152 8.59 1.32 5.28
C PHE A 152 7.86 1.82 4.04
N VAL A 153 6.54 1.91 4.15
CA VAL A 153 5.66 2.44 3.10
C VAL A 153 4.93 3.67 3.62
N LEU A 154 5.09 4.78 2.88
CA LEU A 154 4.34 6.01 3.09
C LEU A 154 3.27 6.13 2.01
N MET A 155 2.01 6.14 2.45
CA MET A 155 0.82 6.26 1.63
C MET A 155 0.50 7.75 1.44
N ARG A 156 0.52 8.22 0.19
CA ARG A 156 0.32 9.63 -0.16
C ARG A 156 -0.67 9.78 -1.31
N PRO A 157 -1.39 10.90 -1.45
CA PRO A 157 -2.31 11.10 -2.56
C PRO A 157 -1.57 11.17 -3.91
N PRO A 158 -2.25 10.85 -5.02
CA PRO A 158 -1.65 10.83 -6.36
C PRO A 158 -1.19 12.23 -6.83
N SER A 159 -1.76 13.30 -6.28
CA SER A 159 -1.33 14.69 -6.50
C SER A 159 0.16 14.92 -6.16
N THR A 160 0.74 14.06 -5.31
CA THR A 160 2.14 14.14 -4.91
C THR A 160 3.10 13.51 -5.92
N ALA A 161 2.61 12.83 -6.97
CA ALA A 161 3.43 12.11 -7.94
C ALA A 161 4.50 13.00 -8.60
N ALA A 162 4.18 14.24 -8.92
CA ALA A 162 5.12 15.19 -9.52
C ALA A 162 6.02 15.91 -8.50
N GLN A 163 5.74 15.80 -7.19
CA GLN A 163 6.53 16.46 -6.15
C GLN A 163 7.91 15.80 -6.00
N ALA A 164 8.90 16.59 -5.61
CA ALA A 164 10.23 16.09 -5.28
C ALA A 164 10.16 15.14 -4.08
N SER A 165 10.79 13.97 -4.21
CA SER A 165 10.79 12.95 -3.17
C SER A 165 12.14 12.24 -3.09
N VAL A 166 12.56 11.95 -1.86
CA VAL A 166 13.76 11.16 -1.55
C VAL A 166 13.52 9.65 -1.64
N ALA A 167 12.27 9.21 -1.76
CA ALA A 167 11.94 7.79 -1.87
C ALA A 167 12.63 7.16 -3.10
N PRO A 168 13.47 6.12 -2.94
CA PRO A 168 14.05 5.41 -4.07
C PRO A 168 13.01 4.62 -4.91
N LEU A 169 11.88 4.26 -4.30
CA LEU A 169 10.76 3.56 -4.95
C LEU A 169 9.48 4.38 -4.77
N ARG A 170 8.81 4.69 -5.88
CA ARG A 170 7.50 5.37 -5.91
C ARG A 170 6.57 4.62 -6.84
N VAL A 171 5.39 4.26 -6.34
CA VAL A 171 4.43 3.40 -7.03
C VAL A 171 3.06 4.04 -7.00
N ALA A 172 2.46 4.33 -8.15
CA ALA A 172 1.07 4.74 -8.23
C ALA A 172 0.15 3.52 -8.35
N LEU A 173 -0.99 3.56 -7.67
CA LEU A 173 -2.02 2.52 -7.75
C LEU A 173 -3.34 3.10 -8.24
N ALA A 174 -3.94 2.44 -9.22
CA ALA A 174 -5.31 2.72 -9.67
C ALA A 174 -6.16 1.44 -9.54
N PRO A 175 -7.45 1.54 -9.21
CA PRO A 175 -8.32 0.36 -9.19
C PRO A 175 -8.38 -0.32 -10.56
N ALA A 176 -8.53 -1.64 -10.58
CA ALA A 176 -8.85 -2.38 -11.78
C ALA A 176 -9.89 -3.46 -11.50
N ARG A 177 -10.62 -3.91 -12.53
CA ARG A 177 -11.51 -5.07 -12.37
C ARG A 177 -10.68 -6.29 -11.96
N GLY A 178 -11.03 -6.91 -10.84
CA GLY A 178 -10.31 -8.09 -10.32
C GLY A 178 -8.92 -7.82 -9.74
N GLY A 179 -8.54 -6.55 -9.52
CA GLY A 179 -7.20 -6.26 -9.02
C GLY A 179 -6.86 -4.78 -8.91
N VAL A 180 -5.57 -4.48 -9.09
CA VAL A 180 -5.03 -3.13 -9.05
C VAL A 180 -4.07 -2.92 -10.22
N THR A 181 -4.12 -1.73 -10.80
CA THR A 181 -3.16 -1.26 -11.79
C THR A 181 -2.01 -0.58 -11.06
N VAL A 182 -0.79 -1.02 -11.33
CA VAL A 182 0.45 -0.54 -10.71
C VAL A 182 1.29 0.18 -11.76
N THR A 183 1.65 1.43 -11.47
CA THR A 183 2.55 2.23 -12.32
C THR A 183 3.78 2.63 -11.51
N LEU A 184 4.97 2.22 -11.96
CA LEU A 184 6.22 2.58 -11.29
C LEU A 184 6.62 4.01 -11.69
N LEU A 185 6.52 4.95 -10.77
CA LEU A 185 6.91 6.35 -11.03
C LEU A 185 8.42 6.56 -10.88
N LYS A 186 9.03 5.83 -9.94
CA LYS A 186 10.46 5.90 -9.65
C LYS A 186 10.93 4.55 -9.11
N ARG A 187 12.09 4.10 -9.57
CA ARG A 187 12.78 2.91 -9.04
C ARG A 187 14.29 3.07 -9.22
N ARG A 188 15.09 2.28 -8.49
CA ARG A 188 16.54 2.18 -8.73
C ARG A 188 16.82 1.33 -9.98
N GLY A 189 17.10 2.00 -11.09
CA GLY A 189 17.44 1.38 -12.37
C GLY A 189 16.83 2.15 -13.53
N PRO A 190 16.67 1.52 -14.71
CA PRO A 190 16.08 2.16 -15.87
C PRO A 190 14.71 2.74 -15.53
N PRO A 191 14.39 3.93 -16.06
CA PRO A 191 13.05 4.46 -15.96
C PRO A 191 12.08 3.44 -16.56
N CYS A 192 10.97 3.20 -15.85
CA CYS A 192 9.95 2.25 -16.27
C CYS A 192 8.60 2.91 -16.09
N ALA A 193 8.04 3.46 -17.17
CA ALA A 193 6.68 3.94 -17.19
C ALA A 193 5.67 2.81 -17.48
N ARG A 194 6.06 1.55 -17.22
CA ARG A 194 5.19 0.41 -17.49
C ARG A 194 4.08 0.36 -16.47
N THR A 195 2.88 0.14 -16.98
CA THR A 195 1.69 -0.12 -16.18
C THR A 195 1.48 -1.63 -16.13
N LEU A 196 1.30 -2.18 -14.93
CA LEU A 196 1.08 -3.60 -14.68
C LEU A 196 -0.31 -3.81 -14.09
N HIS A 197 -1.06 -4.78 -14.59
CA HIS A 197 -2.25 -5.25 -13.90
C HIS A 197 -1.86 -6.36 -12.91
N ILE A 198 -2.16 -6.16 -11.63
CA ILE A 198 -1.93 -7.14 -10.57
C ILE A 198 -3.29 -7.66 -10.10
N PRO A 199 -3.61 -8.94 -10.35
CA PRO A 199 -4.83 -9.53 -9.82
C PRO A 199 -4.73 -9.59 -8.29
N LEU A 200 -5.79 -9.16 -7.62
CA LEU A 200 -5.90 -9.26 -6.16
C LEU A 200 -7.02 -10.26 -5.86
N ASP A 201 -6.72 -11.30 -5.09
CA ASP A 201 -7.73 -12.27 -4.67
C ASP A 201 -8.86 -11.54 -3.93
N ASN A 202 -10.07 -11.60 -4.47
CA ASN A 202 -11.26 -11.00 -3.85
C ASN A 202 -11.92 -11.93 -2.81
N ARG A 203 -11.33 -13.10 -2.56
CA ARG A 203 -11.96 -14.15 -1.75
C ARG A 203 -11.73 -13.91 -0.27
N LEU A 204 -12.64 -13.18 0.36
CA LEU A 204 -12.90 -13.35 1.78
C LEU A 204 -13.79 -14.60 1.93
N PRO A 205 -13.32 -15.71 2.52
CA PRO A 205 -14.18 -16.87 2.78
C PRO A 205 -15.31 -16.42 3.71
N GLY A 206 -16.55 -16.56 3.23
CA GLY A 206 -17.78 -16.12 3.92
C GLY A 206 -18.59 -15.08 3.15
N LEU A 207 -17.98 -14.27 2.28
CA LEU A 207 -18.71 -13.31 1.43
C LEU A 207 -19.22 -13.94 0.13
N ASP A 208 -18.57 -14.98 -0.39
CA ASP A 208 -19.06 -15.76 -1.53
C ASP A 208 -20.43 -16.43 -1.21
N THR A 209 -20.72 -16.70 0.07
CA THR A 209 -22.01 -17.20 0.54
C THR A 209 -23.05 -16.11 0.80
N LEU A 210 -22.65 -14.84 0.97
CA LEU A 210 -23.54 -13.73 1.32
C LEU A 210 -23.88 -12.81 0.14
N LEU A 211 -23.14 -12.91 -0.97
CA LEU A 211 -23.45 -12.20 -2.19
C LEU A 211 -23.37 -13.18 -3.37
N PRO A 212 -24.42 -13.98 -3.64
CA PRO A 212 -24.70 -14.27 -5.04
C PRO A 212 -24.73 -12.90 -5.73
N HIS A 213 -23.88 -12.70 -6.73
CA HIS A 213 -23.97 -11.52 -7.58
C HIS A 213 -25.38 -11.50 -8.18
N VAL A 214 -26.32 -10.81 -7.53
CA VAL A 214 -27.62 -10.51 -8.11
C VAL A 214 -27.32 -9.41 -9.12
N PRO A 215 -27.42 -9.66 -10.44
CA PRO A 215 -27.38 -8.58 -11.40
C PRO A 215 -28.51 -7.60 -11.03
N LEU A 216 -28.15 -6.33 -10.83
CA LEU A 216 -29.10 -5.24 -10.55
C LEU A 216 -29.94 -4.85 -11.78
N ASP A 217 -30.13 -5.76 -12.73
CA ASP A 217 -31.13 -5.62 -13.79
C ASP A 217 -32.52 -5.84 -13.19
N GLN A 218 -32.93 -4.93 -12.31
CA GLN A 218 -34.31 -4.81 -11.91
C GLN A 218 -35.05 -4.06 -13.01
N PRO A 219 -36.15 -4.61 -13.56
CA PRO A 219 -37.04 -3.85 -14.44
C PRO A 219 -37.45 -2.56 -13.73
N ALA A 220 -37.42 -1.44 -14.44
CA ALA A 220 -37.86 -0.15 -13.90
C ALA A 220 -39.26 -0.31 -13.28
N PRO A 221 -39.48 0.17 -12.04
CA PRO A 221 -40.78 0.02 -11.38
C PRO A 221 -41.87 0.65 -12.26
N ALA A 222 -42.97 -0.09 -12.45
CA ALA A 222 -44.09 0.37 -13.25
C ALA A 222 -44.60 1.73 -12.74
N PRO A 223 -44.95 2.67 -13.63
CA PRO A 223 -45.42 3.98 -13.22
C PRO A 223 -46.68 3.84 -12.37
N ALA A 224 -46.71 4.52 -11.22
CA ALA A 224 -47.84 4.52 -10.31
C ALA A 224 -49.11 4.98 -11.04
N HIS A 225 -50.13 4.13 -11.08
CA HIS A 225 -51.45 4.54 -11.54
C HIS A 225 -52.07 5.48 -10.51
N ALA A 226 -52.50 6.66 -10.97
CA ALA A 226 -53.18 7.65 -10.13
C ALA A 226 -54.52 7.10 -9.63
N GLY A 227 -54.53 6.58 -8.41
CA GLY A 227 -55.76 6.25 -7.69
C GLY A 227 -56.49 7.52 -7.29
N ARG A 228 -57.76 7.65 -7.69
CA ARG A 228 -58.63 8.75 -7.23
C ARG A 228 -58.89 8.60 -5.74
N LEU A 229 -58.55 9.62 -4.96
CA LEU A 229 -58.96 9.73 -3.56
C LEU A 229 -60.49 9.93 -3.50
N PRO A 230 -61.25 9.14 -2.73
CA PRO A 230 -62.65 9.42 -2.50
C PRO A 230 -62.80 10.66 -1.60
N HIS A 231 -63.69 11.56 -2.01
CA HIS A 231 -64.04 12.79 -1.32
C HIS A 231 -64.89 12.44 -0.09
N ALA A 232 -64.35 12.62 1.12
CA ALA A 232 -65.15 12.53 2.35
C ALA A 232 -66.00 13.81 2.46
N LEU A 233 -67.33 13.66 2.35
CA LEU A 233 -68.30 14.71 2.63
C LEU A 233 -68.50 14.80 4.15
N ALA A 234 -68.39 16.04 4.65
CA ALA A 234 -68.75 16.42 6.01
C ALA A 234 -70.24 16.23 6.28
N GLN A 235 -70.57 15.79 7.49
CA GLN A 235 -71.71 16.22 8.31
C GLN A 235 -71.43 15.91 9.77
#